data_AF-A0A5B0EBR1-F1
#
_entry.id   AF-A0A5B0EBR1-F1
#
_cell.length_a   1.000
_cell.length_b   1.000
_cell.length_c   1.000
_cell.angle_alpha   90.00
_cell.angle_beta   90.00
_cell.angle_gamma   90.00
#
_symmetry.space_group_name_H-M   'P 1'
#
loop_
_entity.id
_entity.type
_entity.pdbx_description
1 polymer ?
#
loop_
_entity_poly.entity_id
_entity_poly.type
_entity_poly.pdbx_seq_one_letter_code
_entity_poly.pdbx_strand_id
1 'polypeptide(L)'
;MLEAIADEMLMRVVATQAAVYRARAQLEQVLGLEWESPAGRAFRDRAGELAAKIADLDARLESARGEIWAARADLAELEAIILSTMGAPGPIMVPGGLPRGILGG
;
A
#
# COMPACT_ATOMS: atom_id res chain seq x y z
N MET A 1 -3.27 -15.46 2.66
CA MET A 1 -3.20 -14.88 4.03
C MET A 1 -2.45 -13.55 4.05
N LEU A 2 -1.25 -13.47 3.45
CA LEU A 2 -0.47 -12.22 3.40
C LEU A 2 -1.11 -11.13 2.53
N GLU A 3 -1.73 -11.49 1.40
CA GLU A 3 -2.50 -10.53 0.57
C GLU A 3 -3.66 -9.88 1.34
N ALA A 4 -4.41 -10.66 2.12
CA ALA A 4 -5.50 -10.15 2.94
C ALA A 4 -5.03 -9.15 4.01
N ILE A 5 -3.82 -9.34 4.55
CA ILE A 5 -3.20 -8.40 5.49
C ILE A 5 -2.82 -7.10 4.76
N ALA A 6 -2.22 -7.19 3.57
CA ALA A 6 -1.89 -6.01 2.77
C ALA A 6 -3.15 -5.21 2.38
N ASP A 7 -4.24 -5.90 2.00
CA ASP A 7 -5.52 -5.28 1.71
C ASP A 7 -6.13 -4.58 2.93
N GLU A 8 -6.07 -5.20 4.11
CA GLU A 8 -6.52 -4.57 5.35
C GLU A 8 -5.69 -3.32 5.69
N MET A 9 -4.37 -3.39 5.51
CA MET A 9 -3.48 -2.24 5.72
C MET A 9 -3.81 -1.10 4.76
N LEU A 10 -4.03 -1.39 3.48
CA LEU A 10 -4.48 -0.40 2.49
C LEU A 10 -5.81 0.25 2.92
N MET A 11 -6.78 -0.55 3.34
CA MET A 11 -8.07 -0.05 3.82
C MET A 11 -7.91 0.92 5.01
N ARG A 12 -7.06 0.58 5.98
CA ARG A 12 -6.78 1.44 7.14
C ARG A 12 -6.08 2.74 6.75
N VAL A 13 -5.12 2.68 5.81
CA VAL A 13 -4.45 3.88 5.29
C VAL A 13 -5.45 4.78 4.58
N VAL A 14 -6.28 4.24 3.68
CA VAL A 14 -7.31 5.00 2.96
C VAL A 14 -8.32 5.66 3.91
N ALA A 15 -8.78 4.93 4.93
CA ALA A 15 -9.69 5.48 5.94
C ALA A 15 -9.05 6.65 6.71
N THR A 16 -7.76 6.53 7.02
CA THR A 16 -6.99 7.58 7.70
C THR A 16 -6.79 8.80 6.80
N GLN A 17 -6.46 8.59 5.51
CA GLN A 17 -6.37 9.67 4.52
C GLN A 17 -7.68 10.43 4.38
N ALA A 18 -8.83 9.74 4.38
CA ALA A 18 -10.14 10.38 4.36
C ALA A 18 -10.39 11.27 5.61
N ALA A 19 -9.85 10.91 6.77
CA ALA A 19 -9.90 11.76 7.96
C ALA A 19 -8.97 12.99 7.83
N VAL A 20 -7.76 12.79 7.29
CA VAL A 20 -6.77 13.84 7.01
C VAL A 20 -7.33 14.88 6.04
N TYR A 21 -7.92 14.45 4.92
CA TYR A 21 -8.53 15.36 3.95
C TYR A 21 -9.68 16.18 4.55
N ARG A 22 -10.52 15.56 5.39
CA ARG A 22 -11.59 16.28 6.09
C ARG A 22 -11.03 17.33 7.06
N ALA A 23 -10.02 16.96 7.85
CA ALA A 23 -9.39 17.88 8.79
C ALA A 23 -8.68 19.04 8.07
N ARG A 24 -8.01 18.76 6.95
CA ARG A 24 -7.41 19.79 6.09
C ARG A 24 -8.46 20.76 5.56
N ALA A 25 -9.58 20.28 5.02
CA ALA A 25 -10.66 21.13 4.52
C ALA A 25 -11.23 22.04 5.63
N GLN A 26 -11.38 21.53 6.85
CA GLN A 26 -11.83 22.33 7.99
C GLN A 26 -10.82 23.42 8.36
N LEU A 27 -9.52 23.12 8.33
CA LEU A 27 -8.49 24.10 8.61
C LEU A 27 -8.37 25.16 7.52
N GLU A 28 -8.50 24.79 6.25
CA GLU A 28 -8.54 25.73 5.13
C GLU A 28 -9.70 26.73 5.30
N GLN A 29 -10.88 26.27 5.75
CA GLN A 29 -11.99 27.17 6.09
C GLN A 29 -11.62 28.14 7.21
N VAL A 30 -11.07 27.64 8.32
CA VAL A 30 -10.66 28.47 9.48
C VAL A 30 -9.62 29.53 9.09
N LEU A 31 -8.64 29.13 8.26
CA LEU A 31 -7.57 30.00 7.79
C LEU A 31 -8.06 31.05 6.79
N GLY A 32 -9.15 30.78 6.07
CA GLY A 32 -9.79 31.71 5.15
C GLY A 32 -10.64 32.78 5.85
N LEU A 33 -10.96 32.62 7.14
CA LEU A 33 -11.73 33.60 7.90
C LEU A 33 -10.87 34.82 8.33
N GLU A 34 -11.54 35.97 8.42
CA GLU A 34 -10.96 37.17 9.03
C GLU A 34 -11.12 37.13 10.54
N TRP A 35 -10.02 37.44 11.26
CA TRP A 35 -9.98 37.38 12.73
C TRP A 35 -9.54 38.73 13.30
N GLU A 36 -10.52 39.53 13.72
CA GLU A 36 -10.30 40.89 14.23
C GLU A 36 -9.74 40.91 15.65
N SER A 37 -10.10 39.92 16.48
CA SER A 37 -9.65 39.85 17.87
C SER A 37 -8.23 39.27 17.99
N PRO A 38 -7.43 39.70 18.98
CA PRO A 38 -6.13 39.07 19.27
C PRO A 38 -6.24 37.57 19.56
N ALA A 39 -7.31 37.16 20.26
CA ALA A 39 -7.59 35.74 20.53
C ALA A 39 -7.89 34.96 19.24
N GLY A 40 -8.63 35.55 18.31
CA GLY A 40 -8.92 34.96 17.00
C GLY A 40 -7.67 34.77 16.15
N ARG A 41 -6.77 35.76 16.13
CA ARG A 41 -5.47 35.62 15.44
C ARG A 41 -4.62 34.51 16.04
N ALA A 42 -4.50 34.44 17.37
CA ALA A 42 -3.77 33.36 18.02
C ALA A 42 -4.37 31.97 17.75
N PHE A 43 -5.70 31.87 17.62
CA PHE A 43 -6.36 30.64 17.18
C PHE A 43 -6.02 30.29 15.72
N ARG A 44 -6.08 31.28 14.80
CA ARG A 44 -5.70 31.11 13.40
C ARG A 44 -4.25 30.63 13.26
N ASP A 45 -3.32 31.19 14.02
CA ASP A 45 -1.91 30.81 13.98
C ASP A 45 -1.73 29.33 14.39
N ARG A 46 -2.40 28.90 15.47
CA ARG A 46 -2.42 27.48 15.89
C ARG A 46 -3.08 26.58 14.86
N ALA A 47 -4.14 27.04 14.20
CA ALA A 47 -4.76 26.31 13.10
C ALA A 47 -3.78 26.14 11.92
N GLY A 48 -2.95 27.15 11.65
CA GLY A 48 -1.87 27.08 10.65
C GLY A 48 -0.80 26.06 11.01
N GLU A 49 -0.34 26.04 12.26
CA GLU A 49 0.59 25.01 12.76
C GLU A 49 0.00 23.61 12.64
N LEU A 50 -1.28 23.45 12.95
CA LEU A 50 -1.97 22.17 12.80
C LEU A 50 -2.08 21.77 11.32
N ALA A 51 -2.36 22.72 10.42
CA ALA A 51 -2.44 22.45 8.99
C ALA A 51 -1.10 21.93 8.43
N ALA A 52 0.02 22.50 8.88
CA ALA A 52 1.35 22.01 8.51
C ALA A 52 1.60 20.57 8.99
N LYS A 53 1.20 20.24 10.22
CA LYS A 53 1.30 18.87 10.75
C LYS A 53 0.42 17.87 9.98
N ILE A 54 -0.78 18.30 9.59
CA ILE A 54 -1.69 17.47 8.79
C ILE A 54 -1.13 17.24 7.39
N ALA A 55 -0.50 18.24 6.77
CA ALA A 55 0.17 18.08 5.48
C ALA A 55 1.34 17.10 5.54
N ASP A 56 2.14 17.13 6.61
CA ASP A 56 3.21 16.14 6.85
C ASP A 56 2.64 14.72 7.06
N LEU A 57 1.53 14.60 7.80
CA LEU A 57 0.85 13.32 7.98
C LEU A 57 0.31 12.76 6.64
N ASP A 58 -0.24 13.61 5.79
CA ASP A 58 -0.73 13.24 4.46
C ASP A 58 0.39 12.65 3.58
N ALA A 59 1.54 13.31 3.55
CA ALA A 59 2.71 12.84 2.81
C ALA A 59 3.22 11.47 3.32
N ARG A 60 3.23 11.26 4.64
CA ARG A 60 3.61 9.98 5.25
C ARG A 60 2.61 8.86 4.91
N LEU A 61 1.30 9.17 4.90
CA LEU A 61 0.27 8.20 4.51
C LEU A 61 0.39 7.81 3.04
N GLU A 62 0.71 8.77 2.16
CA GLU A 62 0.97 8.47 0.74
C GLU A 62 2.21 7.58 0.56
N SER A 63 3.30 7.84 1.29
CA SER A 63 4.47 6.95 1.30
C SER A 63 4.10 5.53 1.76
N ALA A 64 3.42 5.42 2.90
CA ALA A 64 3.00 4.13 3.44
C ALA A 64 2.08 3.37 2.47
N ARG A 65 1.18 4.08 1.79
CA ARG A 65 0.32 3.50 0.75
C ARG A 65 1.15 2.89 -0.39
N GLY A 66 2.16 3.62 -0.86
CA GLY A 66 3.08 3.14 -1.90
C GLY A 66 3.87 1.90 -1.46
N GLU A 67 4.39 1.90 -0.24
CA GLU A 67 5.11 0.76 0.34
C GLU A 67 4.23 -0.50 0.45
N ILE A 68 2.98 -0.35 0.88
CA ILE A 68 2.04 -1.49 0.96
C ILE A 68 1.71 -2.02 -0.44
N TRP A 69 1.54 -1.16 -1.44
CA TRP A 69 1.34 -1.59 -2.82
C TRP A 69 2.54 -2.36 -3.38
N ALA A 70 3.76 -1.88 -3.11
CA ALA A 70 4.98 -2.59 -3.51
C ALA A 70 5.05 -3.98 -2.84
N ALA A 71 4.85 -4.04 -1.53
CA ALA A 71 4.84 -5.31 -0.79
C ALA A 71 3.77 -6.28 -1.31
N ARG A 72 2.60 -5.78 -1.71
CA ARG A 72 1.55 -6.60 -2.33
C ARG A 72 1.99 -7.17 -3.68
N ALA A 73 2.66 -6.39 -4.52
CA ALA A 73 3.18 -6.86 -5.79
C ALA A 73 4.26 -7.94 -5.60
N ASP A 74 5.19 -7.72 -4.66
CA ASP A 74 6.24 -8.69 -4.32
C ASP A 74 5.65 -10.02 -3.82
N LEU A 75 4.58 -9.96 -3.01
CA LEU A 75 3.86 -11.15 -2.54
C LEU A 75 3.19 -11.93 -3.68
N ALA A 76 2.55 -11.23 -4.62
CA ALA A 76 1.92 -11.85 -5.78
C ALA A 76 2.95 -12.51 -6.71
N GLU A 77 4.11 -11.88 -6.91
CA GLU A 77 5.22 -12.47 -7.65
C GLU A 77 5.76 -13.73 -6.96
N LEU A 78 5.96 -13.67 -5.64
CA LEU A 78 6.40 -14.82 -4.85
C LEU A 78 5.41 -15.99 -4.95
N GLU A 79 4.11 -15.72 -4.87
CA GLU A 79 3.06 -16.74 -5.02
C GLU A 79 3.11 -17.39 -6.42
N ALA A 80 3.26 -16.58 -7.48
CA ALA A 80 3.41 -17.08 -8.85
C ALA A 80 4.65 -17.98 -9.01
N ILE A 81 5.80 -17.59 -8.44
CA ILE A 81 7.04 -18.38 -8.46
C ILE A 81 6.83 -19.73 -7.76
N ILE A 82 6.24 -19.73 -6.58
CA ILE A 82 5.95 -20.96 -5.82
C ILE A 82 5.04 -21.89 -6.62
N LEU A 83 3.94 -21.36 -7.18
CA LEU A 83 3.01 -22.14 -7.99
C LEU A 83 3.67 -22.72 -9.25
N SER A 84 4.51 -21.94 -9.94
CA SER A 84 5.25 -22.41 -11.12
C SER A 84 6.25 -23.52 -10.79
N THR A 85 6.87 -23.46 -9.61
CA THR A 85 7.83 -24.47 -9.13
C THR A 85 7.13 -25.76 -8.72
N MET A 86 5.93 -25.68 -8.12
CA MET A 86 5.10 -26.85 -7.79
C MET A 86 4.43 -27.47 -9.02
N GLY A 87 4.14 -26.66 -10.04
CA GLY A 87 3.50 -27.08 -11.30
C GLY A 87 4.43 -27.74 -12.31
N ALA A 88 5.73 -27.83 -12.03
CA ALA A 88 6.67 -28.61 -12.83
C ALA A 88 6.72 -30.06 -12.30
N PRO A 89 5.97 -31.02 -12.88
CA PRO A 89 6.39 -32.41 -12.79
C PRO A 89 7.73 -32.45 -13.51
N GLY A 90 8.83 -32.52 -12.75
CA GLY A 90 10.10 -32.93 -13.34
C GLY A 90 9.87 -34.22 -14.14
N PRO A 91 10.51 -34.40 -15.31
CA PRO A 91 10.37 -35.64 -16.04
C PRO A 91 10.67 -36.77 -15.06
N ILE A 92 9.72 -37.69 -14.92
CA ILE A 92 9.90 -38.90 -14.11
C ILE A 92 11.02 -39.68 -14.80
N MET A 93 12.27 -39.41 -14.43
CA MET A 93 13.38 -40.30 -14.72
C MET A 93 13.20 -41.50 -13.80
N VAL A 94 12.47 -42.49 -14.30
CA VAL A 94 12.50 -43.84 -13.75
C VAL A 94 13.97 -44.29 -13.84
N PRO A 95 14.63 -44.68 -12.73
CA PRO A 95 15.98 -45.19 -12.80
C PRO A 95 15.95 -46.51 -13.57
N GLY A 96 16.47 -46.52 -14.81
CA GLY A 96 16.73 -47.75 -15.58
C GLY A 96 15.87 -48.05 -16.81
N GLY A 97 15.10 -47.10 -17.36
CA GLY A 97 14.34 -47.32 -18.59
C GLY A 97 15.09 -46.89 -19.86
N LEU A 98 15.79 -47.80 -20.54
CA LEU A 98 16.31 -47.57 -21.90
C LEU A 98 15.15 -47.33 -22.89
N PRO A 99 15.20 -46.30 -23.76
CA PRO A 99 14.22 -46.13 -24.81
C PRO A 99 14.48 -47.18 -25.90
N ARG A 100 13.70 -48.27 -25.91
CA ARG A 100 13.58 -49.15 -27.07
C ARG A 100 12.56 -48.57 -28.02
N GLY A 101 13.00 -48.14 -29.20
CA GLY A 101 12.08 -47.84 -30.30
C GLY A 101 12.57 -46.88 -31.38
N ILE A 102 13.80 -47.03 -31.88
CA ILE A 102 14.15 -46.54 -33.22
C ILE A 102 14.96 -47.65 -33.91
N LEU A 103 14.31 -48.33 -34.86
CA LEU A 103 14.78 -49.30 -35.88
C LEU A 103 13.55 -50.20 -36.14
N GLY A 104 12.76 -50.07 -37.21
CA GLY A 104 13.15 -49.88 -38.60
C GLY A 104 13.49 -51.25 -39.20
N GLY A 105 12.50 -51.94 -39.79
CA GLY A 105 12.66 -53.25 -40.44
C GLY A 105 11.47 -54.17 -40.25
#